data_AF-A0A016UD37-F1
#
_entry.id   AF-A0A016UD37-F1
#
_cell.length_a   1.000
_cell.length_b   1.000
_cell.length_c   1.000
_cell.angle_alpha   90.00
_cell.angle_beta   90.00
_cell.angle_gamma   90.00
#
_symmetry.space_group_name_H-M   'P 1'
#
loop_
_entity.id
_entity.type
_entity.pdbx_description
1 polymer ?
#
loop_
_entity_poly.entity_id
_entity_poly.type
_entity_poly.pdbx_seq_one_letter_code
_entity_poly.pdbx_strand_id
1 'polypeptide(L)'
;MPRRLQWYLLSYSHDTKERFALLSAITFIKVYATTDVCEQQFFDVGNSTGYAKTTRTLENSIAFSADPCEDFYQFVCGNWIERVGETRTQITHFEAMWKSFKKEEEVMLHAEELRDSRAMASAQRFYEKCLTSDDEWKSKGGPITYVLQIIRVSSCSHNCIISVLV
;
A
#
# COMPACT_ATOMS: atom_id res chain seq x y z
N MET A 1 -18.31 -2.06 65.34
CA MET A 1 -17.39 -2.71 66.32
C MET A 1 -18.03 -4.03 66.78
N PRO A 2 -17.24 -5.10 67.03
CA PRO A 2 -16.74 -5.99 65.96
C PRO A 2 -16.65 -7.48 66.40
N ARG A 3 -15.87 -8.27 65.64
CA ARG A 3 -15.21 -9.57 65.96
C ARG A 3 -15.85 -10.82 65.34
N ARG A 4 -15.59 -11.07 64.05
CA ARG A 4 -15.56 -12.45 63.52
C ARG A 4 -14.63 -12.72 62.34
N LEU A 5 -13.89 -11.73 61.84
CA LEU A 5 -13.02 -11.89 60.65
C LEU A 5 -11.51 -11.96 60.97
N GLN A 6 -11.12 -12.14 62.23
CA GLN A 6 -9.71 -12.10 62.64
C GLN A 6 -9.02 -13.48 62.71
N TRP A 7 -9.73 -14.58 62.46
CA TRP A 7 -9.17 -15.93 62.62
C TRP A 7 -8.68 -16.59 61.33
N TYR A 8 -8.88 -16.01 60.14
CA TYR A 8 -8.42 -16.61 58.88
C TYR A 8 -7.01 -16.21 58.44
N LEU A 9 -6.34 -15.30 59.17
CA LEU A 9 -5.00 -14.79 58.81
C LEU A 9 -3.85 -15.30 59.70
N LEU A 10 -4.04 -16.40 60.43
CA LEU A 10 -2.99 -17.00 61.26
C LEU A 10 -2.95 -18.52 61.11
N SER A 11 -2.55 -18.98 59.92
CA SER A 11 -1.76 -20.22 59.71
C SER A 11 -1.76 -20.58 58.24
N TYR A 12 -0.92 -19.93 57.43
CA TYR A 12 -0.54 -20.54 56.17
C TYR A 12 0.95 -20.34 55.90
N SER A 13 1.68 -21.41 56.15
CA SER A 13 3.08 -21.62 55.83
C SER A 13 3.32 -21.31 54.36
N HIS A 14 4.32 -20.47 54.10
CA HIS A 14 4.59 -19.89 52.79
C HIS A 14 5.36 -20.89 51.91
N ASP A 15 4.68 -21.92 51.39
CA ASP A 15 5.27 -22.78 50.35
C ASP A 15 5.27 -22.02 49.01
N THR A 16 6.45 -21.91 48.40
CA THR A 16 6.64 -21.17 47.15
C THR A 16 5.76 -21.72 46.03
N LYS A 17 5.49 -23.04 46.05
CA LYS A 17 4.64 -23.73 45.07
C LYS A 17 3.19 -23.24 45.08
N GLU A 18 2.64 -22.95 46.25
CA GLU A 18 1.25 -22.49 46.36
C GLU A 18 1.09 -21.03 45.94
N ARG A 19 2.12 -20.20 46.18
CA ARG A 19 2.16 -18.84 45.62
C ARG A 19 2.28 -18.84 44.11
N PHE A 20 3.09 -19.74 43.54
CA PHE A 20 3.16 -19.91 42.09
C PHE A 20 1.83 -20.40 41.50
N ALA A 21 1.14 -21.32 42.19
CA ALA A 21 -0.18 -21.81 41.78
C ALA A 21 -1.26 -20.72 41.84
N LEU A 22 -1.25 -19.86 42.85
CA LEU A 22 -2.18 -18.73 42.94
C LEU A 22 -1.89 -17.65 41.91
N LEU A 23 -0.62 -17.34 41.66
CA LEU A 23 -0.23 -16.36 40.63
C LEU A 23 -0.52 -16.88 39.22
N SER A 24 -0.34 -18.19 38.95
CA SER A 24 -0.73 -18.79 37.68
C SER A 24 -2.26 -18.77 37.52
N ALA A 25 -3.02 -19.12 38.56
CA ALA A 25 -4.49 -19.05 38.52
C ALA A 25 -5.00 -17.62 38.27
N ILE A 26 -4.41 -16.60 38.93
CA ILE A 26 -4.78 -15.18 38.72
C ILE A 26 -4.44 -14.73 37.29
N THR A 27 -3.28 -15.14 36.75
CA THR A 27 -2.91 -14.81 35.37
C THR A 27 -3.79 -15.54 34.35
N PHE A 28 -4.15 -16.80 34.57
CA PHE A 28 -5.14 -17.51 33.75
C PHE A 28 -6.52 -16.86 33.83
N ILE A 29 -6.99 -16.46 35.01
CA ILE A 29 -8.27 -15.72 35.16
C ILE A 29 -8.19 -14.38 34.43
N LYS A 30 -7.09 -13.65 34.53
CA LYS A 30 -6.88 -12.41 33.76
C LYS A 30 -6.93 -12.68 32.26
N VAL A 31 -6.21 -13.69 31.77
CA VAL A 31 -6.16 -14.08 30.34
C VAL A 31 -7.53 -14.54 29.82
N TYR A 32 -8.29 -15.29 30.61
CA TYR A 32 -9.64 -15.75 30.24
C TYR A 32 -10.72 -14.68 30.46
N ALA A 33 -10.56 -13.78 31.43
CA ALA A 33 -11.47 -12.65 31.62
C ALA A 33 -11.19 -11.52 30.61
N THR A 34 -9.98 -11.47 30.04
CA THR A 34 -9.60 -10.62 28.90
C THR A 34 -9.53 -11.41 27.60
N THR A 35 -10.18 -12.58 27.47
CA THR A 35 -10.61 -12.98 26.13
C THR A 35 -11.60 -11.92 25.73
N ASP A 36 -11.12 -10.93 24.97
CA ASP A 36 -11.91 -9.87 24.41
C ASP A 36 -13.09 -10.52 23.69
N VAL A 37 -14.23 -10.62 24.39
CA VAL A 37 -15.51 -10.52 23.72
C VAL A 37 -15.36 -9.20 22.99
N CYS A 38 -15.18 -9.25 21.66
CA CYS A 38 -15.04 -8.06 20.87
C CYS A 38 -16.22 -7.17 21.24
N GLU A 39 -15.97 -6.15 22.08
CA GLU A 39 -16.93 -5.11 22.33
C GLU A 39 -17.04 -4.47 20.95
N GLN A 40 -18.12 -4.80 20.26
CA GLN A 40 -18.45 -4.17 19.00
C GLN A 40 -18.74 -2.71 19.34
N GLN A 41 -17.67 -1.93 19.44
CA GLN A 41 -17.73 -0.48 19.43
C GLN A 41 -18.46 -0.16 18.12
N PHE A 42 -19.75 0.18 18.23
CA PHE A 42 -20.50 0.76 17.13
C PHE A 42 -19.79 2.06 16.79
N PHE A 43 -18.84 1.98 15.86
CA PHE A 43 -18.18 3.14 15.31
C PHE A 43 -19.22 3.85 14.46
N ASP A 44 -19.53 5.10 14.78
CA ASP A 44 -20.38 5.93 13.93
C ASP A 44 -19.59 6.26 12.66
N VAL A 45 -19.66 5.34 11.69
CA VAL A 45 -18.99 5.43 10.39
C VAL A 45 -19.34 6.77 9.72
N GLY A 46 -20.55 7.27 9.95
CA GLY A 46 -21.11 8.47 9.33
C GLY A 46 -20.34 9.76 9.62
N ASN A 47 -19.64 9.85 10.75
CA ASN A 47 -18.87 11.05 11.12
C ASN A 47 -17.37 10.94 10.79
N SER A 48 -16.93 9.81 10.24
CA SER A 48 -15.53 9.67 9.86
C SER A 48 -15.19 10.52 8.63
N THR A 49 -13.97 11.07 8.60
CA THR A 49 -13.46 11.80 7.43
C THR A 49 -13.42 10.92 6.18
N GLY A 50 -13.12 9.62 6.37
CA GLY A 50 -13.16 8.61 5.33
C GLY A 50 -14.55 8.45 4.72
N TYR A 51 -15.59 8.31 5.54
CA TYR A 51 -16.97 8.24 5.07
C TYR A 51 -17.37 9.50 4.32
N ALA A 52 -17.13 10.69 4.88
CA ALA A 52 -17.47 11.95 4.22
C ALA A 52 -16.79 12.11 2.84
N LYS A 53 -15.53 11.67 2.71
CA LYS A 53 -14.80 11.69 1.43
C LYS A 53 -15.39 10.69 0.42
N THR A 54 -15.72 9.48 0.87
CA THR A 54 -16.33 8.44 0.02
C THR A 54 -17.72 8.86 -0.45
N THR A 55 -18.55 9.39 0.44
CA THR A 55 -19.90 9.90 0.10
C THR A 55 -19.82 10.98 -0.96
N ARG A 56 -18.95 11.99 -0.80
CA ARG A 56 -18.76 13.03 -1.82
C ARG A 56 -18.31 12.46 -3.16
N THR A 57 -17.42 11.46 -3.15
CA THR A 57 -16.94 10.82 -4.38
C THR A 57 -18.07 10.09 -5.10
N LEU A 58 -18.93 9.41 -4.36
CA LEU A 58 -20.11 8.72 -4.88
C LEU A 58 -21.16 9.71 -5.40
N GLU A 59 -21.52 10.71 -4.61
CA GLU A 59 -22.46 11.78 -4.99
C GLU A 59 -22.03 12.50 -6.26
N ASN A 60 -20.73 12.75 -6.42
CA ASN A 60 -20.22 13.33 -7.65
C ASN A 60 -20.42 12.37 -8.83
N SER A 61 -20.33 11.05 -8.66
CA SER A 61 -20.44 10.09 -9.77
C SER A 61 -21.89 9.83 -10.20
N ILE A 62 -22.83 9.89 -9.25
CA ILE A 62 -24.26 9.62 -9.48
C ILE A 62 -24.90 10.73 -10.30
N ALA A 63 -25.63 10.35 -11.35
CA ALA A 63 -26.56 11.21 -12.08
C ALA A 63 -27.99 11.00 -11.56
N PHE A 64 -28.41 11.84 -10.60
CA PHE A 64 -29.78 11.81 -10.05
C PHE A 64 -30.89 12.15 -11.06
N SER A 65 -30.54 12.55 -12.29
CA SER A 65 -31.46 12.76 -13.40
C SER A 65 -31.91 11.46 -14.07
N ALA A 66 -31.21 10.34 -13.87
CA ALA A 66 -31.58 9.03 -14.40
C ALA A 66 -32.39 8.22 -13.37
N ASP A 67 -33.35 7.42 -13.84
CA ASP A 67 -34.10 6.50 -12.97
C ASP A 67 -33.27 5.22 -12.74
N PRO A 68 -32.92 4.88 -11.49
CA PRO A 68 -32.18 3.65 -11.19
C PRO A 68 -32.92 2.36 -11.54
N CYS A 69 -34.25 2.38 -11.66
CA CYS A 69 -35.05 1.21 -12.05
C CYS A 69 -34.97 0.93 -13.56
N GLU A 70 -34.69 1.98 -14.36
CA GLU A 70 -34.65 1.90 -15.83
C GLU A 70 -33.21 1.78 -16.33
N ASP A 71 -32.29 2.60 -15.82
CA ASP A 71 -30.87 2.57 -16.20
C ASP A 71 -29.98 2.85 -14.98
N PHE A 72 -29.72 1.77 -14.21
CA PHE A 72 -28.85 1.83 -13.04
C PHE A 72 -27.41 2.24 -13.39
N TYR A 73 -26.94 1.92 -14.60
CA TYR A 73 -25.58 2.29 -15.02
C TYR A 73 -25.46 3.79 -15.21
N GLN A 74 -26.41 4.40 -15.93
CA GLN A 74 -26.47 5.84 -16.09
C GLN A 74 -26.71 6.56 -14.75
N PHE A 75 -27.57 6.02 -13.89
CA PHE A 75 -27.79 6.57 -12.55
C PHE A 75 -26.49 6.59 -11.72
N VAL A 76 -25.73 5.51 -11.66
CA VAL A 76 -24.52 5.45 -10.81
C VAL A 76 -23.32 6.16 -11.42
N CYS A 77 -23.17 6.14 -12.75
CA CYS A 77 -21.94 6.56 -13.44
C CYS A 77 -22.11 7.84 -14.27
N GLY A 78 -23.33 8.29 -14.56
CA GLY A 78 -23.59 9.29 -15.60
C GLY A 78 -22.78 10.57 -15.45
N ASN A 79 -22.74 11.14 -14.24
CA ASN A 79 -21.97 12.36 -13.98
C ASN A 79 -20.45 12.11 -14.00
N TRP A 80 -19.99 10.90 -13.68
CA TRP A 80 -18.59 10.54 -13.81
C TRP A 80 -18.16 10.48 -15.29
N ILE A 81 -18.97 9.86 -16.15
CA ILE A 81 -18.71 9.76 -17.59
C ILE A 81 -18.57 11.15 -18.21
N GLU A 82 -19.48 12.07 -17.87
CA GLU A 82 -19.43 13.46 -18.35
C GLU A 82 -18.14 14.19 -17.96
N ARG A 83 -17.64 13.96 -16.73
CA ARG A 83 -16.43 14.62 -16.23
C ARG A 83 -15.13 14.08 -16.80
N VAL A 84 -15.06 12.78 -17.06
CA VAL A 84 -13.81 12.16 -17.54
C VAL A 84 -13.51 12.56 -18.99
N GLY A 85 -14.55 12.96 -19.75
CA GLY A 85 -14.43 13.51 -21.09
C GLY A 85 -14.11 12.46 -22.15
N GLU A 86 -14.83 12.50 -23.27
CA GLU A 86 -14.52 11.67 -24.44
C GLU A 86 -13.19 12.10 -25.06
N THR A 87 -12.11 11.37 -24.78
CA THR A 87 -10.91 11.39 -25.63
C THR A 87 -10.50 9.98 -25.98
N ARG A 88 -11.14 9.41 -27.02
CA ARG A 88 -10.67 8.31 -27.90
C ARG A 88 -10.16 7.00 -27.27
N THR A 89 -10.19 6.86 -25.95
CA THR A 89 -9.86 5.67 -25.19
C THR A 89 -11.02 5.37 -24.25
N GLN A 90 -11.55 4.15 -24.30
CA GLN A 90 -12.39 3.66 -23.22
C GLN A 90 -11.58 3.80 -21.94
N ILE A 91 -12.12 4.53 -20.97
CA ILE A 91 -11.46 4.75 -19.68
C ILE A 91 -12.35 4.20 -18.58
N THR A 92 -11.75 3.36 -17.76
CA THR A 92 -12.37 2.75 -16.60
C THR A 92 -12.05 3.56 -15.34
N HIS A 93 -12.83 3.36 -14.27
CA HIS A 93 -12.49 3.89 -12.96
C HIS A 93 -11.08 3.48 -12.51
N PHE A 94 -10.65 2.25 -12.84
CA PHE A 94 -9.32 1.75 -12.52
C PHE A 94 -8.24 2.55 -13.26
N GLU A 95 -8.39 2.82 -14.55
CA GLU A 95 -7.41 3.61 -15.31
C GLU A 95 -7.35 5.06 -14.83
N ALA A 96 -8.49 5.67 -14.49
CA ALA A 96 -8.52 7.01 -13.91
C ALA A 96 -7.82 7.06 -12.54
N MET A 97 -8.05 6.05 -11.69
CA MET A 97 -7.35 5.88 -10.42
C MET A 97 -5.86 5.66 -10.63
N TRP A 98 -5.48 4.76 -11.54
CA TRP A 98 -4.08 4.45 -11.84
C TRP A 98 -3.32 5.66 -12.37
N LYS A 99 -3.96 6.49 -13.20
CA LYS A 99 -3.40 7.77 -13.65
C LYS A 99 -3.15 8.73 -12.49
N SER A 100 -4.07 8.79 -11.52
CA SER A 100 -3.91 9.61 -10.31
C SER A 100 -2.78 9.07 -9.43
N PHE A 101 -2.72 7.76 -9.25
CA PHE A 101 -1.66 7.08 -8.50
C PHE A 101 -0.27 7.31 -9.12
N LYS A 102 -0.13 7.16 -10.45
CA LYS A 102 1.14 7.45 -11.14
C LYS A 102 1.61 8.89 -10.96
N LYS A 103 0.67 9.84 -10.87
CA LYS A 103 1.01 11.24 -10.60
C LYS A 103 1.54 11.43 -9.18
N GLU A 104 0.93 10.76 -8.20
CA GLU A 104 1.45 10.76 -6.82
C GLU A 104 2.81 10.05 -6.73
N GLU A 105 2.98 8.93 -7.44
CA GLU A 105 4.25 8.21 -7.57
C GLU A 105 5.35 9.11 -8.14
N GLU A 106 5.08 9.83 -9.23
CA GLU A 106 6.00 10.79 -9.82
C GLU A 106 6.40 11.89 -8.82
N VAL A 107 5.45 12.43 -8.06
CA VAL A 107 5.73 13.41 -6.99
C VAL A 107 6.66 12.82 -5.94
N MET A 108 6.41 11.58 -5.49
CA MET A 108 7.27 10.89 -4.52
C MET A 108 8.67 10.60 -5.07
N LEU A 109 8.78 10.30 -6.37
CA LEU A 109 10.06 10.01 -7.02
C LEU A 109 10.93 11.26 -7.23
N HIS A 110 10.35 12.46 -7.17
CA HIS A 110 11.08 13.73 -7.19
C HIS A 110 11.28 14.36 -5.80
N ALA A 111 10.64 13.82 -4.76
CA ALA A 111 10.70 14.35 -3.40
C ALA A 111 12.07 14.10 -2.74
N GLU A 112 12.85 15.16 -2.56
CA GLU A 112 14.21 15.10 -1.98
C GLU A 112 14.17 14.57 -0.52
N GLU A 113 13.12 14.92 0.22
CA GLU A 113 12.89 14.49 1.60
C GLU A 113 12.68 12.98 1.75
N LEU A 114 12.32 12.27 0.67
CA LEU A 114 12.13 10.82 0.71
C LEU A 114 13.41 10.04 0.41
N ARG A 115 14.52 10.73 0.10
CA ARG A 115 15.77 10.12 -0.37
C ARG A 115 16.63 9.49 0.73
N ASP A 116 16.22 9.60 1.99
CA ASP A 116 17.00 9.18 3.17
C ASP A 116 17.32 7.68 3.22
N SER A 117 16.50 6.84 2.56
CA SER A 117 16.76 5.40 2.47
C SER A 117 17.47 5.01 1.18
N ARG A 118 18.33 3.98 1.25
CA ARG A 118 18.96 3.40 0.05
C ARG A 118 17.94 2.96 -0.99
N ALA A 119 16.80 2.42 -0.54
CA ALA A 119 15.74 1.94 -1.42
C ALA A 119 15.15 3.12 -2.23
N MET A 120 14.74 4.19 -1.55
CA MET A 120 14.21 5.39 -2.20
C MET A 120 15.25 6.07 -3.09
N ALA A 121 16.48 6.26 -2.61
CA ALA A 121 17.55 6.85 -3.41
C ALA A 121 17.82 6.05 -4.70
N SER A 122 17.71 4.73 -4.66
CA SER A 122 17.87 3.88 -5.85
C SER A 122 16.68 4.00 -6.80
N ALA A 123 15.45 4.00 -6.29
CA ALA A 123 14.24 4.17 -7.08
C ALA A 123 14.21 5.54 -7.79
N GLN A 124 14.50 6.62 -7.06
CA GLN A 124 14.57 7.97 -7.61
C GLN A 124 15.68 8.09 -8.67
N ARG A 125 16.88 7.58 -8.40
CA ARG A 125 17.97 7.56 -9.39
C ARG A 125 17.58 6.77 -10.65
N PHE A 126 16.91 5.64 -10.48
CA PHE A 126 16.43 4.84 -11.61
C PHE A 126 15.39 5.60 -12.44
N TYR A 127 14.44 6.26 -11.78
CA TYR A 127 13.43 7.08 -12.43
C TYR A 127 14.04 8.23 -13.24
N GLU A 128 14.94 9.02 -12.63
CA GLU A 128 15.67 10.09 -13.31
C GLU A 128 16.44 9.57 -14.54
N LYS A 129 17.11 8.41 -14.40
CA LYS A 129 17.81 7.79 -15.52
C LYS A 129 16.88 7.32 -16.63
N CYS A 130 15.66 6.91 -16.31
CA CYS A 130 14.65 6.57 -17.30
C CYS A 130 14.26 7.81 -18.12
N LEU A 131 14.00 8.95 -17.45
CA LEU A 131 13.61 10.20 -18.08
C LEU A 131 14.70 10.76 -19.02
N THR A 132 15.98 10.65 -18.65
CA THR A 132 17.10 11.15 -19.46
C THR A 132 17.65 10.14 -20.47
N SER A 133 17.17 8.89 -20.44
CA SER A 133 17.76 7.79 -21.21
C SER A 133 17.77 8.07 -22.71
N ASP A 134 16.65 8.54 -23.27
CA ASP A 134 16.56 8.82 -24.71
C ASP A 134 17.60 9.82 -25.16
N ASP A 135 17.81 10.92 -24.42
CA ASP A 135 18.80 11.93 -24.76
C ASP A 135 20.24 11.41 -24.61
N GLU A 136 20.50 10.59 -23.58
CA GLU A 136 21.80 9.93 -23.38
C GLU A 136 22.15 8.95 -24.52
N TRP A 137 21.15 8.28 -25.10
CA TRP A 137 21.34 7.23 -26.10
C TRP A 137 21.17 7.68 -27.55
N LYS A 138 20.45 8.77 -27.82
CA LYS A 138 20.22 9.32 -29.18
C LYS A 138 21.53 9.48 -29.96
N SER A 139 22.55 10.07 -29.35
CA SER A 139 23.86 10.30 -29.99
C SER A 139 24.72 9.03 -30.14
N LYS A 140 24.35 7.95 -29.45
CA LYS A 140 25.11 6.68 -29.40
C LYS A 140 24.50 5.59 -30.30
N GLY A 141 23.52 5.94 -31.12
CA GLY A 141 22.79 4.98 -31.97
C GLY A 141 21.80 4.12 -31.19
N GLY A 142 21.37 4.56 -30.00
CA GLY A 142 20.43 3.84 -29.15
C GLY A 142 21.09 2.78 -28.24
N PRO A 143 20.37 2.33 -27.19
CA PRO A 143 20.89 1.34 -26.25
C PRO A 143 21.20 -0.01 -26.92
N ILE A 144 20.45 -0.37 -27.96
CA ILE A 144 20.64 -1.62 -28.69
C ILE A 144 22.00 -1.67 -29.40
N THR A 145 22.47 -0.55 -29.96
CA THR A 145 23.76 -0.49 -30.66
C THR A 145 24.92 -0.72 -29.69
N TYR A 146 24.83 -0.16 -28.49
CA TYR A 146 25.80 -0.40 -27.42
C TYR A 146 25.83 -1.86 -26.97
N VAL A 147 24.66 -2.47 -26.76
CA VAL A 147 24.57 -3.90 -26.42
C VAL A 147 25.16 -4.78 -27.53
N LEU A 148 24.88 -4.46 -28.79
CA LEU A 148 25.44 -5.18 -29.95
C LEU A 148 26.97 -5.05 -30.04
N GLN A 149 27.55 -3.89 -29.68
CA GLN A 149 29.00 -3.72 -29.60
C GLN A 149 29.61 -4.62 -28.53
N ILE A 150 29.00 -4.68 -27.33
CA ILE A 150 29.47 -5.56 -26.26
C ILE A 150 29.44 -7.01 -26.70
N ILE A 151 28.33 -7.48 -27.28
CA ILE A 151 28.18 -8.87 -27.74
C ILE A 151 29.22 -9.22 -28.82
N ARG A 152 29.52 -8.29 -29.75
CA ARG A 152 30.57 -8.49 -30.75
C ARG A 152 31.95 -8.61 -30.12
N VAL A 153 32.27 -7.76 -29.13
CA VAL A 153 33.56 -7.78 -28.43
C VAL A 153 33.74 -9.04 -27.58
N SER A 154 32.71 -9.49 -26.87
CA SER A 154 32.76 -10.74 -26.10
C SER A 154 32.81 -11.99 -27.00
N SER A 155 32.22 -11.94 -28.19
CA SER A 155 32.37 -13.00 -29.21
C SER A 155 33.80 -13.06 -29.77
N CYS A 156 34.46 -11.91 -29.95
CA CYS A 156 35.88 -11.86 -30.32
C CYS A 156 36.81 -12.26 -29.18
N SER A 157 36.45 -12.04 -27.91
CA SER A 157 37.28 -12.42 -26.75
C SER A 157 37.41 -13.93 -26.56
N HIS A 158 36.48 -14.73 -27.08
CA HIS A 158 36.52 -16.19 -26.98
C HIS A 158 37.03 -16.89 -28.24
N ASN A 159 37.27 -16.17 -29.36
CA ASN A 159 37.74 -16.79 -30.61
C ASN A 159 38.42 -15.81 -31.61
N CYS A 160 39.26 -14.88 -31.14
CA CYS A 160 40.10 -14.07 -32.05
C CYS A 160 41.31 -14.85 -32.60
N ILE A 161 41.07 -16.04 -33.18
CA ILE A 161 41.95 -16.69 -34.16
C ILE A 161 41.07 -17.46 -35.16
N ILE A 162 40.19 -16.80 -35.93
CA ILE A 162 39.88 -17.27 -37.29
C ILE A 162 39.74 -16.05 -38.19
N SER A 163 40.61 -16.03 -39.20
CA SER A 163 40.77 -15.10 -40.31
C SER A 163 39.49 -14.48 -40.86
N VAL A 164 39.48 -13.17 -41.05
CA VAL A 164 38.77 -12.55 -42.19
C VAL A 164 39.84 -12.12 -43.19
N LEU A 165 40.22 -13.10 -44.01
CA LEU A 165 40.89 -12.93 -45.30
C LEU A 165 40.01 -13.68 -46.31
N VAL A 166 38.93 -13.01 -46.71
CA VAL A 166 38.28 -13.13 -48.02
C VAL A 166 37.82 -11.73 -48.40
#